data_AF-A0A0L7LU78-F1
#
_entry.id   AF-A0A0L7LU78-F1
#
_cell.length_a   1.000
_cell.length_b   1.000
_cell.length_c   1.000
_cell.angle_alpha   90.00
_cell.angle_beta   90.00
_cell.angle_gamma   90.00
#
_symmetry.space_group_name_H-M   'P 1'
#
loop_
_entity.id
_entity.type
_entity.pdbx_description
1 polymer ?
#
loop_
_entity_poly.entity_id
_entity_poly.type
_entity_poly.pdbx_seq_one_letter_code
_entity_poly.pdbx_strand_id
1 'polypeptide(L)' 'MILSEHLVRCDTDAREYETHWYNATVGRLRQVFLCHHEQVQKYSSTLETLLFTQDLDPHVLDVFHQFVALTA' A
#
# COMPACT_ATOMS: atom_id res chain seq x y z
N MET A 1 9.15 -5.65 -3.54
CA MET A 1 8.82 -4.38 -2.86
C MET A 1 8.89 -4.59 -1.35
N ILE A 2 9.41 -3.63 -0.58
CA ILE A 2 9.74 -3.82 0.85
C ILE A 2 8.57 -4.25 1.74
N LEU A 3 7.35 -3.76 1.46
CA LEU A 3 6.15 -4.14 2.21
C LEU A 3 5.76 -5.59 1.91
N SER A 4 5.72 -5.98 0.64
CA SER A 4 5.42 -7.36 0.23
C SER A 4 6.48 -8.34 0.74
N GLU A 5 7.77 -7.98 0.74
CA GLU A 5 8.83 -8.83 1.29
C GLU A 5 8.65 -9.05 2.81
N HIS A 6 8.30 -7.98 3.54
CA HIS A 6 8.00 -8.09 4.97
C HIS A 6 6.79 -8.97 5.25
N LEU A 7 5.70 -8.80 4.48
CA LEU A 7 4.48 -9.59 4.63
C LEU A 7 4.73 -11.08 4.34
N VAL A 8 5.44 -11.39 3.24
CA VAL A 8 5.81 -12.78 2.90
C VAL A 8 6.69 -13.41 3.98
N ARG A 9 7.65 -12.67 4.55
CA ARG A 9 8.49 -13.17 5.65
C ARG A 9 7.67 -13.44 6.91
N CYS A 10 6.80 -12.51 7.30
CA CYS A 10 5.95 -12.69 8.46
C CYS A 10 5.01 -13.89 8.31
N ASP A 11 4.44 -14.08 7.11
CA ASP A 11 3.60 -15.24 6.79
C ASP A 11 4.40 -16.56 6.86
N THR A 12 5.60 -16.58 6.26
CA THR A 12 6.51 -17.75 6.29
C THR A 12 6.93 -18.13 7.71
N ASP A 13 7.23 -17.15 8.55
CA ASP A 13 7.67 -17.35 9.93
C ASP A 13 6.50 -17.56 10.92
N ALA A 14 5.24 -17.53 10.43
CA ALA A 14 4.02 -17.55 11.25
C ALA A 14 4.04 -16.47 12.37
N ARG A 15 4.46 -15.26 12.03
CA ARG A 15 4.57 -14.10 12.92
C ARG A 15 3.61 -13.00 12.52
N GLU A 16 3.17 -12.22 13.50
CA GLU A 16 2.39 -11.00 13.25
C GLU A 16 3.18 -10.02 12.38
N TYR A 17 2.53 -9.51 11.33
CA TYR A 17 3.15 -8.55 10.43
C TYR A 17 3.08 -7.11 10.94
N GLU A 18 2.18 -6.81 11.89
CA GLU A 18 1.90 -5.49 12.48
C GLU A 18 3.01 -4.97 13.40
N THR A 19 4.24 -4.97 12.88
CA THR A 19 5.41 -4.44 13.57
C THR A 19 5.44 -2.92 13.55
N HIS A 20 6.19 -2.30 14.46
CA HIS A 20 6.44 -0.86 14.43
C HIS A 20 7.02 -0.38 13.09
N TRP A 21 7.90 -1.18 12.47
CA TRP A 21 8.47 -0.88 11.17
C TRP A 21 7.39 -0.91 10.06
N TYR A 22 6.52 -1.91 10.07
CA TYR A 22 5.42 -2.02 9.13
C TYR A 22 4.47 -0.81 9.24
N ASN A 23 4.05 -0.48 10.46
CA ASN A 23 3.15 0.65 10.72
C ASN A 23 3.77 1.99 10.29
N ALA A 24 5.06 2.21 10.55
CA ALA A 24 5.76 3.40 10.09
C ALA A 24 5.85 3.45 8.55
N THR A 25 6.15 2.32 7.91
CA THR A 25 6.32 2.24 6.44
C THR A 25 5.00 2.43 5.71
N VAL A 26 3.92 1.78 6.16
CA VAL A 26 2.56 2.02 5.64
C VAL A 26 2.11 3.45 5.91
N GLY A 27 2.43 4.00 7.07
CA GLY A 27 2.17 5.41 7.40
C GLY A 27 2.85 6.37 6.41
N ARG A 28 4.09 6.09 5.99
CA ARG A 28 4.78 6.87 4.95
C ARG A 28 4.12 6.73 3.58
N LEU A 29 3.67 5.54 3.20
CA LEU A 29 2.92 5.33 1.96
C LEU A 29 1.63 6.17 1.94
N ARG A 30 0.86 6.12 3.02
CA ARG A 30 -0.35 6.95 3.20
C ARG A 30 -0.02 8.44 3.11
N GLN A 31 1.07 8.87 3.76
CA GLN A 31 1.51 10.27 3.71
C GLN A 31 1.82 10.72 2.28
N VAL A 32 2.49 9.90 1.46
CA VAL A 32 2.76 10.22 0.06
C VAL A 32 1.47 10.41 -0.72
N PHE A 33 0.49 9.53 -0.55
CA PHE A 33 -0.80 9.67 -1.21
C PHE A 33 -1.53 10.95 -0.81
N LEU A 34 -1.52 11.31 0.47
CA LEU A 34 -2.16 12.54 0.95
C LEU A 34 -1.43 13.80 0.51
N CYS A 35 -0.09 13.84 0.54
CA CYS A 35 0.68 15.01 0.14
C CYS A 35 0.67 15.26 -1.37
N HIS A 36 0.48 14.23 -2.18
CA HIS A 36 0.52 14.30 -3.65
C HIS A 36 -0.82 13.87 -4.27
N HIS A 37 -1.93 14.15 -3.57
CA HIS A 37 -3.23 13.59 -3.92
C HIS A 37 -3.67 13.93 -5.34
N GLU A 38 -3.39 15.14 -5.85
CA GLU A 38 -3.74 15.56 -7.22
C GLU A 38 -3.05 14.69 -8.27
N GLN A 39 -1.75 14.40 -8.10
CA GLN A 39 -0.99 13.57 -9.03
C GLN A 39 -1.45 12.11 -8.94
N VAL A 40 -1.65 11.60 -7.72
CA VAL A 40 -2.08 10.21 -7.51
C VAL A 40 -3.47 9.98 -8.11
N GLN A 41 -4.39 10.93 -7.95
CA GLN A 41 -5.71 10.92 -8.59
C GLN A 41 -5.62 10.92 -10.12
N LYS A 42 -4.79 11.80 -10.70
CA LYS A 42 -4.60 11.88 -12.16
C LYS A 42 -4.08 10.57 -12.76
N TYR A 43 -3.26 9.83 -12.01
CA TYR A 43 -2.64 8.59 -12.47
C TYR A 43 -3.29 7.33 -11.86
N SER A 44 -4.44 7.45 -11.18
CA SER A 44 -5.05 6.35 -10.43
C SER A 44 -5.25 5.08 -11.25
N SER A 45 -5.83 5.19 -12.46
CA SER A 45 -6.04 4.05 -13.36
C SER A 45 -4.72 3.40 -13.82
N THR A 46 -3.69 4.20 -14.07
CA THR A 46 -2.37 3.69 -14.45
C THR A 46 -1.69 3.00 -13.27
N LEU A 47 -1.82 3.57 -12.06
CA LEU A 47 -1.30 3.00 -10.83
C LEU A 47 -1.97 1.66 -10.52
N GLU A 48 -3.28 1.57 -10.67
CA GLU A 48 -4.06 0.33 -10.50
C GLU A 48 -3.66 -0.76 -11.50
N THR A 49 -3.37 -0.37 -12.76
CA THR A 49 -3.01 -1.34 -13.81
C THR A 49 -1.55 -1.81 -13.74
N LEU A 50 -0.63 -0.98 -13.24
CA LEU A 50 0.81 -1.26 -13.32
C LEU A 50 1.50 -1.53 -11.98
N LEU A 51 0.98 -0.99 -10.87
CA LEU A 51 1.64 -1.04 -9.55
C LEU A 51 0.78 -1.68 -8.46
N PHE A 52 -0.51 -1.35 -8.43
CA PHE A 52 -1.49 -1.85 -7.47
C PHE A 52 -2.42 -2.86 -8.15
N THR A 53 -1.82 -3.88 -8.75
CA THR A 53 -2.55 -4.95 -9.42
C THR A 53 -3.11 -5.96 -8.42
N GLN A 54 -4.02 -6.84 -8.88
CA GLN A 54 -4.64 -7.88 -8.04
C GLN A 54 -3.64 -8.92 -7.49
N ASP A 55 -2.44 -8.99 -8.07
CA ASP A 55 -1.37 -9.89 -7.61
C ASP A 55 -0.58 -9.30 -6.42
N LEU A 56 -0.82 -8.03 -6.07
CA LEU A 56 -0.21 -7.40 -4.92
C LEU A 56 -0.88 -7.89 -3.62
N ASP A 57 -0.09 -7.93 -2.54
CA ASP A 57 -0.62 -8.27 -1.23
C ASP A 57 -1.83 -7.39 -0.85
N PRO A 58 -2.96 -7.99 -0.40
CA PRO A 58 -4.19 -7.28 -0.08
C PRO A 58 -3.99 -6.14 0.92
N HIS A 59 -3.08 -6.28 1.89
CA HIS A 59 -2.85 -5.26 2.91
C HIS A 59 -2.25 -3.98 2.30
N VAL A 60 -1.44 -4.11 1.26
CA VAL A 60 -0.86 -2.95 0.54
C VAL A 60 -1.89 -2.38 -0.42
N LEU A 61 -2.67 -3.24 -1.09
CA LEU A 61 -3.72 -2.86 -2.01
C LEU A 61 -4.83 -2.04 -1.31
N ASP A 62 -5.23 -2.45 -0.11
CA ASP A 62 -6.23 -1.76 0.70
C ASP A 62 -5.84 -0.33 1.04
N VAL A 63 -4.54 -0.05 1.23
CA VAL A 63 -4.07 1.33 1.48
C VAL A 63 -4.33 2.23 0.26
N PHE A 64 -4.12 1.70 -0.95
CA PHE A 64 -4.41 2.42 -2.18
C PHE A 64 -5.91 2.58 -2.39
N HIS A 65 -6.71 1.52 -2.22
CA HIS A 65 -8.18 1.60 -2.33
C HIS A 65 -8.79 2.56 -1.31
N GLN A 66 -8.30 2.59 -0.06
CA GLN A 66 -8.73 3.55 0.95
C GLN A 66 -8.46 4.99 0.49
N PHE A 67 -7.30 5.24 -0.13
CA PHE A 67 -7.00 6.57 -0.67
C PHE A 67 -7.94 6.95 -1.82
N VAL A 68 -8.15 6.04 -2.78
CA VAL A 68 -9.07 6.27 -3.91
C VAL A 68 -10.49 6.53 -3.40
N ALA A 69 -10.97 5.76 -2.41
CA ALA A 69 -12.30 5.93 -1.83
C ALA A 69 -12.48 7.26 -1.08
N LEU A 70 -11.41 7.80 -0.46
CA LEU A 70 -11.44 9.12 0.19
C LEU A 70 -11.49 10.28 -0.80
N THR A 71 -11.13 10.04 -2.06
CA THR A 71 -10.94 11.06 -3.09
C THR A 71 -11.88 10.87 -4.29
N ALA A 72 -12.76 9.86 -4.26
CA ALA A 72 -13.85 9.61 -5.21
C ALA A 72 -15.10 10.40 -4.84
#